data_AF-A0A2A4KPW2-F1
#
_entry.id   AF-A0A2A4KPW2-F1
#
_cell.length_a   1.000
_cell.length_b   1.000
_cell.length_c   1.000
_cell.angle_alpha   90.00
_cell.angle_beta   90.00
_cell.angle_gamma   90.00
#
_symmetry.space_group_name_H-M   'P 1'
#
loop_
_entity.id
_entity.type
_entity.pdbx_description
1 polymer ?
#
loop_
_entity_poly.entity_id
_entity_poly.type
_entity_poly.pdbx_seq_one_letter_code
_entity_poly.pdbx_strand_id
1 'polypeptide(L)'
;MWAASWSSWASATGPRRRCSRTSRGWCARPAADHSGPARGPFHRIASVTTGNAAETEGGRAVAPAHEAYRPHPPSYAGTPPPPPASPPPAPPTEAERELSAAVAGGSAEAVLDVLARTRLYVLVPRLHADIPDWTPPLPTFRDEATRRICVPVLTPGMLPPWHPEWVFREVGLGELARIWPYDARRLAVNHGTPYTALVAAGHRRLRGWHQADERSGGPRQGVLVTDGGGPLHGPLAHGLALGAHLAVSNGLVWNRLGAVYQDYAADRARLRRPWGIPHRAEFRDRLGSLMKNQLVGRVQEAVLRTRHTLAARLGRTPGREEWSQAVDRALAARDGHDRAEAQRALNRFVRYEERFRADGVLAPDGRVDTLAAFDLGRAVNVVRLALGARYTEPQEAGQDVLRLGALAREAYRSWDAFSLGYLLARLVHGDDEDGTPGEERTYREALAQHRVLTEDPTSPYRNIPWS
;
A
#
# COMPACT_ATOMS: atom_id res chain seq x y z
N MET A 1 -6.51 -10.43 19.88
CA MET A 1 -5.85 -11.58 19.19
C MET A 1 -5.80 -11.39 17.67
N TRP A 2 -5.52 -10.17 17.20
CA TRP A 2 -5.39 -9.84 15.77
C TRP A 2 -4.35 -8.73 15.65
N ALA A 3 -3.09 -9.08 15.45
CA ALA A 3 -2.10 -8.26 14.77
C ALA A 3 -0.85 -9.14 14.59
N ALA A 4 -0.45 -9.27 13.32
CA ALA A 4 0.84 -9.81 12.93
C ALA A 4 1.58 -8.65 12.28
N SER A 5 2.83 -8.43 12.67
CA SER A 5 3.74 -7.38 12.19
C SER A 5 3.49 -6.99 10.72
N TRP A 6 2.86 -5.83 10.51
CA TRP A 6 2.50 -5.33 9.18
C TRP A 6 3.71 -4.76 8.43
N SER A 7 4.81 -4.45 9.14
CA SER A 7 6.08 -3.97 8.58
C SER A 7 6.84 -5.07 7.86
N SER A 8 6.71 -6.33 8.32
CA SER A 8 7.50 -7.47 7.83
C SER A 8 6.98 -8.13 6.54
N TRP A 9 5.80 -7.76 6.04
CA TRP A 9 5.19 -8.47 4.89
C TRP A 9 5.63 -7.95 3.52
N ALA A 10 6.40 -6.86 3.45
CA ALA A 10 6.99 -6.38 2.20
C ALA A 10 8.12 -7.27 1.66
N SER A 11 8.51 -8.35 2.36
CA SER A 11 9.61 -9.24 1.99
C SER A 11 9.18 -10.67 1.60
N ALA A 12 7.89 -10.97 1.50
CA ALA A 12 7.39 -12.32 1.25
C ALA A 12 6.98 -12.58 -0.22
N THR A 13 7.86 -12.26 -1.18
CA THR A 13 7.76 -12.71 -2.58
C THR A 13 9.11 -13.21 -3.10
N GLY A 14 9.73 -14.14 -2.37
CA GLY A 14 10.85 -14.97 -2.84
C GLY A 14 10.39 -16.41 -3.14
N PRO A 15 10.96 -17.10 -4.14
CA PRO A 15 10.49 -18.43 -4.54
C PRO A 15 10.71 -19.46 -3.44
N ARG A 16 9.65 -20.24 -3.14
CA ARG A 16 9.70 -21.41 -2.26
C ARG A 16 10.82 -22.35 -2.72
N ARG A 17 11.92 -22.43 -1.95
CA ARG A 17 12.91 -23.48 -2.11
C ARG A 17 12.24 -24.82 -1.81
N ARG A 18 12.20 -25.71 -2.81
CA ARG A 18 11.89 -27.13 -2.61
C ARG A 18 13.05 -27.75 -1.83
N CYS A 19 12.81 -28.16 -0.59
CA CYS A 19 13.68 -29.11 0.09
C CYS A 19 13.40 -30.51 -0.45
N SER A 20 14.43 -31.11 -1.04
CA SER A 20 14.50 -32.51 -1.42
C SER A 20 14.48 -33.41 -0.18
N ARG A 21 13.72 -34.50 -0.29
CA ARG A 21 13.73 -35.65 0.63
C ARG A 21 15.16 -36.15 0.87
N THR A 22 15.52 -36.36 2.13
CA THR A 22 16.20 -37.59 2.58
C THR A 22 16.06 -37.77 4.09
N SER A 23 15.90 -39.04 4.44
CA SER A 23 16.19 -39.74 5.70
C SER A 23 15.21 -39.72 6.89
N ARG A 24 14.90 -40.96 7.27
CA ARG A 24 14.09 -41.55 8.34
C ARG A 24 14.52 -41.13 9.75
N GLY A 25 13.59 -41.17 10.71
CA GLY A 25 13.92 -41.24 12.14
C GLY A 25 12.79 -40.86 13.10
N TRP A 26 11.99 -41.86 13.47
CA TRP A 26 11.29 -42.11 14.75
C TRP A 26 11.02 -40.99 15.78
N CYS A 27 9.75 -40.91 16.23
CA CYS A 27 9.29 -41.01 17.64
C CYS A 27 7.77 -40.73 17.70
N ALA A 28 6.94 -41.75 17.94
CA ALA A 28 6.40 -42.13 19.25
C ALA A 28 5.19 -41.28 19.69
N ARG A 29 3.99 -41.85 19.50
CA ARG A 29 2.74 -41.49 20.19
C ARG A 29 2.75 -42.02 21.62
N PRO A 30 1.88 -41.47 22.50
CA PRO A 30 0.91 -42.36 23.12
C PRO A 30 -0.55 -41.86 23.02
N ALA A 31 -1.43 -42.85 22.86
CA ALA A 31 -2.87 -42.87 23.14
C ALA A 31 -3.11 -42.74 24.66
N ALA A 32 -4.29 -42.57 25.25
CA ALA A 32 -5.67 -42.18 24.95
C ALA A 32 -6.32 -42.14 26.37
N ASP A 33 -7.38 -41.36 26.61
CA ASP A 33 -8.53 -41.93 27.34
C ASP A 33 -9.80 -41.09 27.29
N HIS A 34 -10.91 -41.81 27.42
CA HIS A 34 -12.31 -41.46 27.22
C HIS A 34 -12.93 -40.59 28.33
N SER A 35 -14.00 -39.86 28.01
CA SER A 35 -15.33 -39.93 28.65
C SER A 35 -16.28 -38.82 28.18
N GLY A 36 -17.39 -39.18 27.50
CA GLY A 36 -18.64 -38.39 27.45
C GLY A 36 -19.53 -38.72 28.66
N PRO A 37 -20.69 -38.06 28.91
CA PRO A 37 -21.93 -38.11 28.07
C PRO A 37 -22.73 -36.77 28.08
N ALA A 38 -23.93 -36.52 27.54
CA ALA A 38 -24.78 -36.99 26.43
C ALA A 38 -26.04 -36.07 26.32
N ARG A 39 -26.77 -36.17 25.17
CA ARG A 39 -28.23 -35.92 24.92
C ARG A 39 -28.76 -34.54 24.44
N GLY A 40 -28.80 -34.39 23.09
CA GLY A 40 -29.93 -34.12 22.13
C GLY A 40 -31.10 -33.15 22.40
N PRO A 41 -32.11 -33.03 21.47
CA PRO A 41 -32.11 -33.28 20.01
C PRO A 41 -33.02 -32.33 19.13
N PHE A 42 -33.04 -32.59 17.80
CA PHE A 42 -34.01 -32.17 16.73
C PHE A 42 -33.99 -30.70 16.21
N HIS A 43 -34.20 -30.35 14.93
CA HIS A 43 -34.93 -30.96 13.81
C HIS A 43 -34.30 -30.68 12.42
N ARG A 44 -34.36 -31.69 11.53
CA ARG A 44 -34.26 -31.60 10.06
C ARG A 44 -35.64 -31.22 9.50
N ILE A 45 -35.70 -30.44 8.42
CA ILE A 45 -36.83 -30.42 7.48
C ILE A 45 -36.32 -30.71 6.07
N ALA A 46 -37.03 -31.60 5.41
CA ALA A 46 -36.77 -32.16 4.10
C ALA A 46 -37.46 -31.37 2.98
N SER A 47 -36.89 -31.57 1.80
CA SER A 47 -37.40 -31.38 0.45
C SER A 47 -38.83 -31.90 0.23
N VAL A 48 -39.59 -31.15 -0.60
CA VAL A 48 -40.81 -31.61 -1.29
C VAL A 48 -40.66 -31.32 -2.77
N THR A 49 -40.93 -32.34 -3.58
CA THR A 49 -41.03 -32.32 -5.04
C THR A 49 -42.48 -32.65 -5.39
N THR A 50 -43.08 -31.96 -6.38
CA THR A 50 -43.97 -32.54 -7.43
C THR A 50 -44.47 -31.47 -8.41
N GLY A 51 -44.50 -31.81 -9.71
CA GLY A 51 -45.57 -31.38 -10.63
C GLY A 51 -45.21 -30.71 -11.96
N ASN A 52 -44.84 -31.51 -12.97
CA ASN A 52 -45.20 -31.53 -14.42
C ASN A 52 -46.17 -30.45 -14.96
N ALA A 53 -46.22 -30.05 -16.24
CA ALA A 53 -45.55 -30.33 -17.52
C ALA A 53 -46.11 -29.36 -18.58
N ALA A 54 -45.37 -29.07 -19.66
CA ALA A 54 -45.91 -28.89 -21.03
C ALA A 54 -44.77 -28.61 -22.04
N GLU A 55 -44.79 -29.37 -23.12
CA GLU A 55 -43.88 -29.35 -24.27
C GLU A 55 -44.11 -28.14 -25.19
N THR A 56 -43.07 -27.68 -25.90
CA THR A 56 -43.13 -27.46 -27.36
C THR A 56 -41.73 -27.25 -27.97
N GLU A 57 -41.40 -28.20 -28.86
CA GLU A 57 -40.54 -28.22 -30.05
C GLU A 57 -39.56 -27.07 -30.40
N GLY A 58 -38.32 -27.48 -30.70
CA GLY A 58 -37.81 -27.43 -32.07
C GLY A 58 -37.11 -26.15 -32.55
N GLY A 59 -35.79 -26.06 -32.36
CA GLY A 59 -34.97 -25.02 -32.99
C GLY A 59 -33.47 -25.27 -32.89
N ARG A 60 -32.93 -26.06 -33.82
CA ARG A 60 -31.51 -26.38 -33.95
C ARG A 60 -30.77 -25.14 -34.51
N ALA A 61 -30.04 -24.41 -33.67
CA ALA A 61 -29.15 -23.33 -34.09
C ALA A 61 -27.70 -23.68 -33.74
N VAL A 62 -26.90 -23.85 -34.80
CA VAL A 62 -25.45 -24.08 -34.74
C VAL A 62 -24.77 -22.77 -34.32
N ALA A 63 -24.05 -22.78 -33.21
CA ALA A 63 -23.24 -21.66 -32.76
C ALA A 63 -22.02 -21.46 -33.68
N PRO A 64 -21.72 -20.24 -34.15
CA PRO A 64 -20.49 -19.98 -34.87
C PRO A 64 -19.30 -19.87 -33.89
N ALA A 65 -18.13 -20.25 -34.37
CA ALA A 65 -16.88 -20.29 -33.63
C ALA A 65 -16.48 -18.92 -33.06
N HIS A 66 -15.99 -18.92 -31.83
CA HIS A 66 -15.37 -17.78 -31.16
C HIS A 66 -14.13 -17.31 -31.93
N GLU A 67 -14.30 -16.26 -32.75
CA GLU A 67 -13.20 -15.50 -33.31
C GLU A 67 -12.62 -14.60 -32.20
N ALA A 68 -11.30 -14.72 -31.99
CA ALA A 68 -10.59 -14.11 -30.88
C ALA A 68 -10.63 -12.56 -30.96
N TYR A 69 -11.38 -11.95 -30.05
CA TYR A 69 -11.37 -10.50 -29.80
C TYR A 69 -9.98 -10.07 -29.33
N ARG A 70 -9.18 -9.47 -30.23
CA ARG A 70 -7.94 -8.76 -29.89
C ARG A 70 -8.26 -7.28 -29.72
N PRO A 71 -8.18 -6.70 -28.50
CA PRO A 71 -8.32 -5.27 -28.37
C PRO A 71 -7.02 -4.61 -28.84
N HIS A 72 -7.09 -3.88 -29.95
CA HIS A 72 -6.13 -2.82 -30.26
C HIS A 72 -6.56 -1.54 -29.54
N PRO A 73 -5.65 -0.76 -28.92
CA PRO A 73 -5.98 0.60 -28.51
C PRO A 73 -6.32 1.45 -29.75
N PRO A 74 -7.17 2.49 -29.63
CA PRO A 74 -7.61 3.27 -30.78
C PRO A 74 -6.43 4.03 -31.40
N SER A 75 -6.24 3.83 -32.71
CA SER A 75 -5.32 4.60 -33.54
C SER A 75 -6.01 5.89 -33.97
N TYR A 76 -5.44 7.04 -33.61
CA TYR A 76 -5.86 8.34 -34.15
C TYR A 76 -5.12 8.60 -35.47
N ALA A 77 -5.84 8.59 -36.59
CA ALA A 77 -5.30 8.97 -37.89
C ALA A 77 -5.79 10.38 -38.29
N GLY A 78 -4.83 11.28 -38.54
CA GLY A 78 -5.03 12.57 -39.22
C GLY A 78 -4.58 13.78 -38.41
N THR A 79 -3.34 14.25 -38.60
CA THR A 79 -2.89 15.56 -38.08
C THR A 79 -1.87 16.20 -39.04
N PRO A 80 -1.98 17.51 -39.35
CA PRO A 80 -1.01 18.27 -40.16
C PRO A 80 0.39 18.32 -39.51
N PRO A 81 1.46 18.72 -40.24
CA PRO A 81 2.84 18.63 -39.76
C PRO A 81 3.03 19.33 -38.40
N PRO A 82 3.83 18.73 -37.50
CA PRO A 82 3.93 19.20 -36.13
C PRO A 82 4.63 20.57 -36.07
N PRO A 83 4.18 21.48 -35.19
CA PRO A 83 4.96 22.66 -34.83
C PRO A 83 6.32 22.23 -34.25
N PRO A 84 7.34 23.12 -34.22
CA PRO A 84 8.65 22.81 -33.66
C PRO A 84 8.49 22.18 -32.28
N ALA A 85 9.16 21.03 -32.09
CA ALA A 85 8.95 20.17 -30.94
C ALA A 85 9.14 20.96 -29.64
N SER A 86 8.04 21.17 -28.90
CA SER A 86 8.11 21.59 -27.52
C SER A 86 9.09 20.68 -26.78
N PRO A 87 9.92 21.21 -25.87
CA PRO A 87 10.77 20.36 -25.05
C PRO A 87 9.90 19.28 -24.41
N PRO A 88 10.40 18.04 -24.31
CA PRO A 88 9.64 16.98 -23.66
C PRO A 88 9.23 17.48 -22.27
N PRO A 89 8.02 17.13 -21.79
CA PRO A 89 7.60 17.49 -20.45
C PRO A 89 8.67 17.11 -19.41
N ALA A 90 8.62 17.73 -18.24
CA ALA A 90 9.52 17.35 -17.15
C ALA A 90 9.21 15.91 -16.69
N PRO A 91 10.22 15.05 -16.46
CA PRO A 91 9.96 13.68 -16.04
C PRO A 91 9.22 13.66 -14.70
N PRO A 92 8.09 12.92 -14.60
CA PRO A 92 7.16 13.10 -13.51
C PRO A 92 7.69 12.60 -12.17
N THR A 93 8.51 11.54 -12.14
CA THR A 93 9.21 11.12 -10.92
C THR A 93 10.71 11.07 -11.14
N GLU A 94 11.44 10.87 -10.04
CA GLU A 94 12.90 10.67 -10.09
C GLU A 94 13.28 9.43 -10.90
N ALA A 95 12.45 8.38 -10.90
CA ALA A 95 12.72 7.17 -11.67
C ALA A 95 12.77 7.46 -13.19
N GLU A 96 11.81 8.25 -13.72
CA GLU A 96 11.86 8.64 -15.13
C GLU A 96 13.03 9.60 -15.42
N ARG A 97 13.39 10.49 -14.48
CA ARG A 97 14.60 11.34 -14.63
C ARG A 97 15.87 10.50 -14.73
N GLU A 98 16.08 9.59 -13.78
CA GLU A 98 17.26 8.71 -13.73
C GLU A 98 17.31 7.81 -14.98
N LEU A 99 16.16 7.28 -15.42
CA LEU A 99 16.08 6.43 -16.60
C LEU A 99 16.43 7.21 -17.87
N SER A 100 15.88 8.41 -18.06
CA SER A 100 16.21 9.26 -19.20
C SER A 100 17.69 9.66 -19.22
N ALA A 101 18.28 9.99 -18.07
CA ALA A 101 19.69 10.29 -17.96
C ALA A 101 20.57 9.07 -18.30
N ALA A 102 20.22 7.88 -17.81
CA ALA A 102 20.94 6.64 -18.11
C ALA A 102 20.88 6.27 -19.61
N VAL A 103 19.72 6.47 -20.25
CA VAL A 103 19.54 6.27 -21.69
C VAL A 103 20.36 7.27 -22.49
N ALA A 104 20.32 8.56 -22.13
CA ALA A 104 21.09 9.60 -22.80
C ALA A 104 22.61 9.38 -22.69
N GLY A 105 23.07 8.84 -21.55
CA GLY A 105 24.46 8.44 -21.34
C GLY A 105 24.90 7.15 -22.05
N GLY A 106 23.98 6.41 -22.68
CA GLY A 106 24.27 5.19 -23.44
C GLY A 106 24.71 3.98 -22.60
N SER A 107 24.60 4.04 -21.27
CA SER A 107 25.02 2.94 -20.38
C SER A 107 23.90 1.93 -20.15
N ALA A 108 24.03 0.76 -20.76
CA ALA A 108 23.07 -0.33 -20.57
C ALA A 108 23.03 -0.81 -19.11
N GLU A 109 24.16 -0.81 -18.40
CA GLU A 109 24.21 -1.17 -16.98
C GLU A 109 23.46 -0.16 -16.12
N ALA A 110 23.68 1.15 -16.35
CA ALA A 110 22.97 2.19 -15.60
C ALA A 110 21.44 2.10 -15.81
N VAL A 111 21.00 1.80 -17.03
CA VAL A 111 19.57 1.55 -17.31
C VAL A 111 19.05 0.35 -16.51
N LEU A 112 19.79 -0.77 -16.47
CA LEU A 112 19.38 -1.93 -15.67
C LEU A 112 19.35 -1.62 -14.18
N ASP A 113 20.31 -0.87 -13.67
CA ASP A 113 20.35 -0.49 -12.25
C ASP A 113 19.19 0.42 -11.86
N VAL A 114 18.73 1.30 -12.76
CA VAL A 114 17.51 2.10 -12.56
C VAL A 114 16.27 1.22 -12.58
N LEU A 115 16.15 0.31 -13.56
CA LEU A 115 14.99 -0.57 -13.67
C LEU A 115 14.90 -1.57 -12.52
N ALA A 116 16.03 -2.08 -12.02
CA ALA A 116 16.11 -3.03 -10.92
C ALA A 116 15.65 -2.44 -9.57
N ARG A 117 15.68 -1.11 -9.43
CA ARG A 117 15.24 -0.39 -8.22
C ARG A 117 13.91 0.36 -8.39
N THR A 118 13.27 0.21 -9.55
CA THR A 118 12.02 0.87 -9.91
C THR A 118 10.91 -0.17 -10.02
N ARG A 119 9.72 0.14 -9.54
CA ARG A 119 8.54 -0.71 -9.77
C ARG A 119 8.15 -0.65 -11.24
N LEU A 120 8.05 -1.81 -11.88
CA LEU A 120 7.59 -1.91 -13.26
C LEU A 120 6.19 -2.51 -13.28
N TYR A 121 5.38 -2.07 -14.23
CA TYR A 121 3.98 -2.46 -14.33
C TYR A 121 3.66 -3.01 -15.70
N VAL A 122 2.95 -4.13 -15.73
CA VAL A 122 2.32 -4.65 -16.95
C VAL A 122 0.82 -4.46 -16.87
N LEU A 123 0.22 -4.02 -17.98
CA LEU A 123 -1.23 -3.93 -18.11
C LEU A 123 -1.82 -5.33 -18.21
N VAL A 124 -2.89 -5.57 -17.47
CA VAL A 124 -3.64 -6.83 -17.46
C VAL A 124 -5.13 -6.48 -17.59
N PRO A 125 -5.86 -7.07 -18.55
CA PRO A 125 -7.32 -6.99 -18.55
C PRO A 125 -7.87 -7.52 -17.22
N ARG A 126 -8.77 -6.80 -16.57
CA ARG A 126 -9.28 -7.18 -15.26
C ARG A 126 -9.93 -8.57 -15.24
N LEU A 127 -10.68 -8.90 -16.30
CA LEU A 127 -11.26 -10.24 -16.49
C LEU A 127 -10.21 -11.35 -16.34
N HIS A 128 -8.97 -11.09 -16.76
CA HIS A 128 -7.86 -12.02 -16.61
C HIS A 128 -7.25 -12.00 -15.22
N ALA A 129 -7.10 -10.81 -14.63
CA ALA A 129 -6.55 -10.65 -13.28
C ALA A 129 -7.46 -11.23 -12.18
N ASP A 130 -8.75 -11.37 -12.45
CA ASP A 130 -9.75 -11.93 -11.52
C ASP A 130 -9.80 -13.47 -11.51
N ILE A 131 -9.13 -14.15 -12.45
CA ILE A 131 -9.12 -15.61 -12.50
C ILE A 131 -8.22 -16.14 -11.36
N PRO A 132 -8.76 -16.94 -10.41
CA PRO A 132 -7.99 -17.48 -9.31
C PRO A 132 -6.83 -18.36 -9.81
N ASP A 133 -5.67 -18.24 -9.14
CA ASP A 133 -4.46 -19.02 -9.39
C ASP A 133 -3.92 -18.95 -10.83
N TRP A 134 -4.40 -18.01 -11.64
CA TRP A 134 -3.91 -17.78 -12.98
C TRP A 134 -3.13 -16.47 -13.06
N THR A 135 -1.96 -16.55 -13.68
CA THR A 135 -1.10 -15.39 -13.96
C THR A 135 -1.04 -15.23 -15.47
N PRO A 136 -1.61 -14.14 -16.02
CA PRO A 136 -1.58 -13.92 -17.46
C PRO A 136 -0.13 -13.83 -17.97
N PRO A 137 0.15 -14.40 -19.16
CA PRO A 137 1.46 -14.25 -19.77
C PRO A 137 1.78 -12.77 -20.01
N LEU A 138 3.06 -12.45 -20.12
CA LEU A 138 3.48 -11.08 -20.42
C LEU A 138 2.86 -10.61 -21.74
N PRO A 139 2.25 -9.41 -21.78
CA PRO A 139 1.75 -8.87 -23.03
C PRO A 139 2.92 -8.65 -23.99
N THR A 140 2.66 -8.84 -25.28
CA THR A 140 3.63 -8.53 -26.33
C THR A 140 2.98 -7.69 -27.42
N PHE A 141 3.78 -6.84 -28.06
CA PHE A 141 3.39 -6.11 -29.25
C PHE A 141 4.53 -6.08 -30.25
N ARG A 142 4.20 -5.81 -31.51
CA ARG A 142 5.20 -5.59 -32.55
C ARG A 142 5.47 -4.10 -32.65
N ASP A 143 6.68 -3.69 -32.32
CA ASP A 143 7.11 -2.30 -32.47
C ASP A 143 7.19 -1.96 -33.96
N GLU A 144 6.51 -0.90 -34.40
CA GLU A 144 6.41 -0.56 -35.83
C GLU A 144 7.76 -0.13 -36.41
N ALA A 145 8.52 0.65 -35.65
CA ALA A 145 9.82 1.19 -36.05
C ALA A 145 10.88 0.09 -36.22
N THR A 146 11.00 -0.82 -35.25
CA THR A 146 12.02 -1.88 -35.30
C THR A 146 11.52 -3.22 -35.85
N ARG A 147 10.20 -3.36 -36.04
CA ARG A 147 9.50 -4.61 -36.42
C ARG A 147 9.75 -5.78 -35.45
N ARG A 148 10.34 -5.53 -34.28
CA ARG A 148 10.66 -6.51 -33.24
C ARG A 148 9.50 -6.70 -32.28
N ILE A 149 9.37 -7.92 -31.78
CA ILE A 149 8.43 -8.24 -30.69
C ILE A 149 9.00 -7.69 -29.38
N CYS A 150 8.19 -6.92 -28.67
CA CYS A 150 8.55 -6.25 -27.43
C CYS A 150 7.55 -6.60 -26.32
N VAL A 151 8.04 -6.63 -25.08
CA VAL A 151 7.20 -6.65 -23.87
C VAL A 151 7.09 -5.21 -23.36
N PRO A 152 5.88 -4.62 -23.27
CA PRO A 152 5.70 -3.29 -22.72
C PRO A 152 5.68 -3.33 -21.19
N VAL A 153 6.37 -2.39 -20.55
CA VAL A 153 6.24 -2.10 -19.12
C VAL A 153 6.15 -0.61 -18.87
N LEU A 154 5.52 -0.23 -17.78
CA LEU A 154 5.40 1.16 -17.34
C LEU A 154 6.11 1.36 -16.00
N THR A 155 6.75 2.50 -15.82
CA THR A 155 7.22 2.97 -14.51
C THR A 155 6.09 3.71 -13.77
N PRO A 156 6.22 3.98 -12.45
CA PRO A 156 5.11 4.51 -11.65
C PRO A 156 4.59 5.87 -12.13
N GLY A 157 5.47 6.72 -12.66
CA GLY A 157 5.10 8.04 -13.19
C GLY A 157 4.35 7.98 -14.52
N MET A 158 4.44 6.85 -15.22
CA MET A 158 3.87 6.63 -16.57
C MET A 158 2.62 5.76 -16.58
N LEU A 159 2.07 5.42 -15.41
CA LEU A 159 0.80 4.71 -15.33
C LEU A 159 -0.33 5.60 -15.89
N PRO A 160 -1.18 5.07 -16.79
CA PRO A 160 -2.30 5.83 -17.32
C PRO A 160 -3.35 6.10 -16.22
N PRO A 161 -4.34 6.96 -16.51
CA PRO A 161 -5.48 7.15 -15.65
C PRO A 161 -6.17 5.83 -15.28
N TRP A 162 -6.82 5.84 -14.12
CA TRP A 162 -7.62 4.71 -13.64
C TRP A 162 -8.67 4.29 -14.67
N HIS A 163 -8.89 2.98 -14.83
CA HIS A 163 -9.89 2.40 -15.73
C HIS A 163 -10.58 1.20 -15.06
N PRO A 164 -11.91 1.02 -15.21
CA PRO A 164 -12.65 -0.04 -14.51
C PRO A 164 -12.24 -1.46 -14.95
N GLU A 165 -11.88 -1.62 -16.22
CA GLU A 165 -11.60 -2.92 -16.85
C GLU A 165 -10.12 -3.22 -17.04
N TRP A 166 -9.21 -2.27 -16.77
CA TRP A 166 -7.77 -2.46 -16.96
C TRP A 166 -7.04 -2.24 -15.64
N VAL A 167 -6.20 -3.20 -15.29
CA VAL A 167 -5.46 -3.19 -14.03
C VAL A 167 -3.98 -3.43 -14.31
N PHE A 168 -3.14 -3.25 -13.29
CA PHE A 168 -1.70 -3.40 -13.43
C PHE A 168 -1.18 -4.41 -12.43
N ARG A 169 -0.22 -5.21 -12.90
CA ARG A 169 0.56 -6.12 -12.07
C ARG A 169 1.97 -5.55 -11.95
N GLU A 170 2.46 -5.41 -10.72
CA GLU A 170 3.86 -5.08 -10.47
C GLU A 170 4.73 -6.28 -10.89
N VAL A 171 5.83 -6.01 -11.58
CA VAL A 171 6.82 -7.00 -11.99
C VAL A 171 8.22 -6.47 -11.71
N GLY A 172 9.10 -7.32 -11.17
CA GLY A 172 10.51 -7.00 -10.97
C GLY A 172 11.36 -7.37 -12.19
N LEU A 173 12.57 -6.82 -12.28
CA LEU A 173 13.50 -7.12 -13.38
C LEU A 173 13.94 -8.59 -13.34
N GLY A 174 14.16 -9.14 -12.14
CA GLY A 174 14.46 -10.57 -11.95
C GLY A 174 13.27 -11.50 -12.22
N GLU A 175 12.03 -11.04 -12.09
CA GLU A 175 10.86 -11.80 -12.54
C GLU A 175 10.79 -11.81 -14.07
N LEU A 176 10.86 -10.64 -14.70
CA LEU A 176 10.87 -10.49 -16.17
C LEU A 176 11.92 -11.40 -16.82
N ALA A 177 13.12 -11.49 -16.23
CA ALA A 177 14.18 -12.34 -16.74
C ALA A 177 13.84 -13.85 -16.70
N ARG A 178 13.04 -14.32 -15.72
CA ARG A 178 12.63 -15.73 -15.59
C ARG A 178 11.51 -16.12 -16.55
N ILE A 179 10.53 -15.23 -16.72
CA ILE A 179 9.31 -15.51 -17.49
C ILE A 179 9.34 -14.91 -18.90
N TRP A 180 10.52 -14.50 -19.37
CA TRP A 180 10.68 -13.77 -20.63
C TRP A 180 10.18 -14.60 -21.83
N PRO A 181 9.32 -14.05 -22.72
CA PRO A 181 8.84 -14.75 -23.90
C PRO A 181 9.99 -15.06 -24.88
N TYR A 182 10.00 -16.26 -25.46
CA TYR A 182 11.10 -16.74 -26.32
C TYR A 182 11.29 -15.89 -27.59
N ASP A 183 10.21 -15.36 -28.13
CA ASP A 183 10.15 -14.56 -29.36
C ASP A 183 10.35 -13.05 -29.12
N ALA A 184 10.14 -12.57 -27.89
CA ALA A 184 10.36 -11.18 -27.52
C ALA A 184 11.86 -10.83 -27.51
N ARG A 185 12.21 -9.75 -28.20
CA ARG A 185 13.60 -9.29 -28.38
C ARG A 185 13.94 -8.04 -27.59
N ARG A 186 12.96 -7.33 -27.04
CA ARG A 186 13.18 -6.10 -26.25
C ARG A 186 12.13 -5.94 -25.14
N LEU A 187 12.56 -5.33 -24.04
CA LEU A 187 11.69 -4.66 -23.08
C LEU A 187 11.50 -3.23 -23.55
N ALA A 188 10.25 -2.81 -23.70
CA ALA A 188 9.89 -1.45 -24.06
C ALA A 188 9.30 -0.77 -22.83
N VAL A 189 10.15 0.00 -22.14
CA VAL A 189 9.76 0.75 -20.94
C VAL A 189 9.15 2.07 -21.39
N ASN A 190 7.95 2.39 -20.90
CA ASN A 190 7.23 3.64 -21.18
C ASN A 190 7.07 3.93 -22.68
N HIS A 191 6.89 2.88 -23.49
CA HIS A 191 6.79 3.00 -24.94
C HIS A 191 5.68 3.95 -25.37
N GLY A 192 5.95 4.78 -26.37
CA GLY A 192 5.02 5.81 -26.84
C GLY A 192 5.06 7.11 -26.04
N THR A 193 5.96 7.21 -25.05
CA THR A 193 6.17 8.43 -24.26
C THR A 193 7.56 9.04 -24.50
N PRO A 194 7.79 10.32 -24.13
CA PRO A 194 9.11 10.94 -24.17
C PRO A 194 10.18 10.25 -23.31
N TYR A 195 9.79 9.40 -22.36
CA TYR A 195 10.70 8.69 -21.45
C TYR A 195 10.86 7.21 -21.85
N THR A 196 10.69 6.92 -23.13
CA THR A 196 10.83 5.56 -23.66
C THR A 196 12.27 5.05 -23.46
N ALA A 197 12.42 3.84 -22.93
CA ALA A 197 13.68 3.11 -22.93
C ALA A 197 13.50 1.73 -23.56
N LEU A 198 14.37 1.39 -24.52
CA LEU A 198 14.37 0.08 -25.18
C LEU A 198 15.55 -0.75 -24.71
N VAL A 199 15.28 -1.78 -23.90
CA VAL A 199 16.32 -2.68 -23.38
C VAL A 199 16.30 -3.97 -24.17
N ALA A 200 17.42 -4.35 -24.78
CA ALA A 200 17.44 -5.58 -25.57
C ALA A 200 17.41 -6.81 -24.65
N ALA A 201 16.65 -7.82 -25.07
CA ALA A 201 16.51 -9.10 -24.41
C ALA A 201 17.19 -10.21 -25.20
N GLY A 202 17.73 -11.20 -24.49
CA GLY A 202 18.41 -12.37 -25.03
C GLY A 202 19.13 -13.11 -23.90
N HIS A 203 19.39 -14.42 -24.05
CA HIS A 203 19.82 -15.27 -22.93
C HIS A 203 21.00 -14.72 -22.10
N ARG A 204 22.05 -14.17 -22.75
CA ARG A 204 23.18 -13.54 -22.04
C ARG A 204 22.78 -12.24 -21.32
N ARG A 205 21.85 -11.46 -21.88
CA ARG A 205 21.37 -10.19 -21.33
C ARG A 205 20.43 -10.40 -20.14
N LEU A 206 19.57 -11.41 -20.20
CA LEU A 206 18.66 -11.76 -19.10
C LEU A 206 19.42 -12.17 -17.82
N ARG A 207 20.63 -12.73 -17.94
CA ARG A 207 21.50 -12.94 -16.77
C ARG A 207 21.95 -11.64 -16.13
N GLY A 208 22.25 -10.61 -16.92
CA GLY A 208 22.58 -9.27 -16.40
C GLY A 208 21.39 -8.62 -15.69
N TRP A 209 20.17 -8.89 -16.15
CA TRP A 209 18.94 -8.42 -15.51
C TRP A 209 18.76 -9.04 -14.12
N HIS A 210 18.99 -10.35 -14.01
CA HIS A 210 19.01 -11.06 -12.74
C HIS A 210 20.06 -10.50 -11.77
N GLN A 211 21.28 -10.29 -12.25
CA GLN A 211 22.35 -9.74 -11.42
C GLN A 211 22.04 -8.32 -10.95
N ALA A 212 21.45 -7.47 -11.79
CA ALA A 212 21.04 -6.13 -11.40
C ALA A 212 19.95 -6.16 -10.31
N ASP A 213 18.96 -7.05 -10.44
CA ASP A 213 17.88 -7.26 -9.46
C ASP A 213 18.42 -7.77 -8.12
N GLU A 214 19.35 -8.74 -8.14
CA GLU A 214 20.01 -9.25 -6.94
C GLU A 214 20.87 -8.18 -6.26
N ARG A 215 21.58 -7.35 -7.02
CA ARG A 215 22.38 -6.23 -6.49
C ARG A 215 21.51 -5.14 -5.87
N SER A 216 20.36 -4.82 -6.48
CA SER A 216 19.48 -3.73 -5.99
C SER A 216 18.66 -4.14 -4.77
N GLY A 217 18.33 -5.43 -4.64
CA GLY A 217 17.37 -5.91 -3.65
C GLY A 217 15.91 -5.53 -3.96
N GLY A 218 15.63 -5.09 -5.19
CA GLY A 218 14.31 -4.69 -5.66
C GLY A 218 14.00 -3.18 -5.49
N PRO A 219 12.71 -2.81 -5.57
CA PRO A 219 12.30 -1.41 -5.49
C PRO A 219 12.69 -0.70 -4.18
N ARG A 220 13.13 0.55 -4.28
CA ARG A 220 13.50 1.37 -3.11
C ARG A 220 12.33 1.51 -2.12
N GLN A 221 12.63 1.44 -0.82
CA GLN A 221 11.73 1.67 0.30
C GLN A 221 12.30 2.77 1.20
N GLY A 222 11.46 3.37 2.04
CA GLY A 222 11.88 4.47 2.92
C GLY A 222 12.26 5.75 2.18
N VAL A 223 11.81 5.90 0.92
CA VAL A 223 12.11 7.04 0.06
C VAL A 223 10.86 7.84 -0.25
N LEU A 224 10.97 9.16 -0.28
CA LEU A 224 9.91 10.04 -0.73
C LEU A 224 9.82 10.00 -2.26
N VAL A 225 8.66 9.64 -2.79
CA VAL A 225 8.40 9.67 -4.23
C VAL A 225 7.25 10.62 -4.52
N THR A 226 7.55 11.71 -5.23
CA THR A 226 6.58 12.71 -5.67
C THR A 226 6.39 12.60 -7.17
N ASP A 227 5.14 12.63 -7.63
CA ASP A 227 4.81 12.77 -9.03
C ASP A 227 4.50 14.23 -9.37
N GLY A 228 5.29 14.83 -10.27
CA GLY A 228 5.14 16.23 -10.68
C GLY A 228 3.85 16.53 -11.46
N GLY A 229 3.19 15.51 -12.00
CA GLY A 229 1.86 15.62 -12.64
C GLY A 229 0.69 15.37 -11.68
N GLY A 230 0.95 14.97 -10.42
CA GLY A 230 -0.07 14.83 -9.38
C GLY A 230 -0.39 16.14 -8.67
N PRO A 231 -1.44 16.20 -7.83
CA PRO A 231 -1.72 17.36 -6.99
C PRO A 231 -0.53 17.68 -6.07
N LEU A 232 0.07 18.86 -6.23
CA LEU A 232 1.15 19.37 -5.37
C LEU A 232 0.64 20.41 -4.37
N HIS A 233 -0.53 20.97 -4.61
CA HIS A 233 -1.13 22.04 -3.80
C HIS A 233 -2.63 21.83 -3.62
N GLY A 234 -3.21 22.57 -2.67
CA GLY A 234 -4.64 22.60 -2.41
C GLY A 234 -5.17 21.42 -1.57
N PRO A 235 -6.50 21.38 -1.35
CA PRO A 235 -7.11 20.48 -0.37
C PRO A 235 -6.89 18.98 -0.66
N LEU A 236 -6.87 18.58 -1.94
CA LEU A 236 -6.63 17.20 -2.32
C LEU A 236 -5.18 16.77 -2.05
N ALA A 237 -4.20 17.63 -2.38
CA ALA A 237 -2.80 17.35 -2.07
C ALA A 237 -2.58 17.25 -0.55
N HIS A 238 -3.18 18.16 0.23
CA HIS A 238 -3.15 18.10 1.68
C HIS A 238 -3.76 16.78 2.20
N GLY A 239 -4.93 16.37 1.71
CA GLY A 239 -5.53 15.10 2.09
C GLY A 239 -4.65 13.89 1.74
N LEU A 240 -4.04 13.86 0.55
CA LEU A 240 -3.13 12.78 0.14
C LEU A 240 -1.86 12.72 1.00
N ALA A 241 -1.33 13.87 1.41
CA ALA A 241 -0.15 13.97 2.26
C ALA A 241 -0.34 13.32 3.64
N LEU A 242 -1.57 13.20 4.15
CA LEU A 242 -1.84 12.44 5.39
C LEU A 242 -1.39 10.97 5.27
N GLY A 243 -1.44 10.39 4.07
CA GLY A 243 -1.01 9.03 3.80
C GLY A 243 0.49 8.85 3.59
N ALA A 244 1.28 9.94 3.65
CA ALA A 244 2.68 9.95 3.21
C ALA A 244 3.61 9.05 4.03
N HIS A 245 3.34 8.80 5.32
CA HIS A 245 4.11 7.84 6.14
C HIS A 245 4.20 6.45 5.51
N LEU A 246 3.06 5.90 5.07
CA LEU A 246 3.04 4.60 4.39
C LEU A 246 3.57 4.70 2.96
N ALA A 247 3.37 5.82 2.27
CA ALA A 247 3.94 6.01 0.94
C ALA A 247 5.48 5.97 0.99
N VAL A 248 6.10 6.72 1.90
CA VAL A 248 7.55 6.71 2.14
C VAL A 248 8.02 5.33 2.56
N SER A 249 7.37 4.72 3.56
CA SER A 249 7.72 3.38 4.05
C SER A 249 7.77 2.36 2.91
N ASN A 250 6.85 2.43 1.95
CA ASN A 250 6.78 1.49 0.84
C ASN A 250 7.49 2.01 -0.43
N GLY A 251 8.02 3.23 -0.47
CA GLY A 251 8.57 3.86 -1.68
C GLY A 251 7.54 4.07 -2.79
N LEU A 252 6.31 4.40 -2.43
CA LEU A 252 5.20 4.66 -3.35
C LEU A 252 5.02 6.16 -3.57
N VAL A 253 4.47 6.54 -4.72
CA VAL A 253 4.05 7.93 -5.00
C VAL A 253 3.04 8.36 -3.93
N TRP A 254 3.25 9.48 -3.24
CA TRP A 254 2.33 9.92 -2.18
C TRP A 254 1.11 10.68 -2.73
N ASN A 255 1.27 11.42 -3.82
CA ASN A 255 0.30 12.41 -4.32
C ASN A 255 -0.56 11.93 -5.50
N ARG A 256 -0.94 10.65 -5.55
CA ARG A 256 -1.77 10.15 -6.65
C ARG A 256 -2.94 9.28 -6.19
N LEU A 257 -4.12 9.60 -6.73
CA LEU A 257 -5.27 8.70 -6.85
C LEU A 257 -5.22 8.05 -8.24
N GLY A 258 -4.44 6.98 -8.35
CA GLY A 258 -4.08 6.38 -9.64
C GLY A 258 -4.72 5.03 -9.88
N ALA A 259 -4.28 4.38 -10.96
CA ALA A 259 -4.71 3.04 -11.33
C ALA A 259 -4.29 1.94 -10.32
N VAL A 260 -3.28 2.21 -9.50
CA VAL A 260 -2.73 1.31 -8.46
C VAL A 260 -2.40 2.05 -7.17
N TYR A 261 -2.43 1.34 -6.04
CA TYR A 261 -1.66 1.71 -4.85
C TYR A 261 -0.31 1.00 -4.85
N GLN A 262 -0.31 -0.34 -4.86
CA GLN A 262 0.87 -1.16 -5.10
C GLN A 262 0.73 -1.90 -6.43
N ASP A 263 -0.22 -2.84 -6.52
CA ASP A 263 -0.70 -3.50 -7.75
C ASP A 263 -2.08 -4.12 -7.49
N TYR A 264 -2.79 -4.56 -8.52
CA TYR A 264 -4.17 -5.04 -8.36
C TYR A 264 -4.34 -6.23 -7.41
N ALA A 265 -3.50 -7.25 -7.53
CA ALA A 265 -3.64 -8.48 -6.75
C ALA A 265 -3.19 -8.24 -5.31
N ALA A 266 -2.08 -7.52 -5.12
CA ALA A 266 -1.56 -7.13 -3.82
C ALA A 266 -2.51 -6.19 -3.09
N ASP A 267 -3.12 -5.21 -3.77
CA ASP A 267 -4.07 -4.27 -3.19
C ASP A 267 -5.31 -5.02 -2.67
N ARG A 268 -5.88 -5.93 -3.47
CA ARG A 268 -6.99 -6.79 -3.05
C ARG A 268 -6.60 -7.74 -1.91
N ALA A 269 -5.41 -8.32 -1.97
CA ALA A 269 -4.92 -9.19 -0.91
C ALA A 269 -4.81 -8.43 0.41
N ARG A 270 -4.22 -7.22 0.40
CA ARG A 270 -4.07 -6.33 1.56
C ARG A 270 -5.42 -5.88 2.13
N LEU A 271 -6.38 -5.54 1.26
CA LEU A 271 -7.74 -5.21 1.68
C LEU A 271 -8.41 -6.41 2.36
N ARG A 272 -8.35 -7.60 1.74
CA ARG A 272 -8.94 -8.81 2.35
C ARG A 272 -8.25 -9.15 3.66
N ARG A 273 -6.92 -9.15 3.68
CA ARG A 273 -6.11 -9.38 4.86
C ARG A 273 -4.90 -8.46 4.86
N PRO A 274 -4.67 -7.72 5.95
CA PRO A 274 -5.31 -7.89 7.26
C PRO A 274 -6.48 -6.93 7.52
N TRP A 275 -6.88 -6.09 6.56
CA TRP A 275 -7.95 -5.10 6.77
C TRP A 275 -9.37 -5.68 6.93
N GLY A 276 -9.60 -6.92 6.47
CA GLY A 276 -10.92 -7.57 6.54
C GLY A 276 -11.94 -6.92 5.60
N ILE A 277 -11.48 -6.39 4.46
CA ILE A 277 -12.29 -5.73 3.43
C ILE A 277 -12.36 -6.63 2.19
N PRO A 278 -13.30 -7.58 2.12
CA PRO A 278 -13.47 -8.42 0.95
C PRO A 278 -14.15 -7.70 -0.22
N HIS A 279 -14.99 -6.68 0.03
CA HIS A 279 -15.67 -5.90 -1.01
C HIS A 279 -16.03 -4.47 -0.56
N ARG A 280 -16.78 -3.76 -1.41
CA ARG A 280 -17.13 -2.34 -1.25
C ARG A 280 -17.88 -2.00 0.04
N ALA A 281 -18.75 -2.89 0.53
CA ALA A 281 -19.51 -2.64 1.75
C ALA A 281 -18.59 -2.52 2.99
N GLU A 282 -17.70 -3.49 3.23
CA GLU A 282 -16.77 -3.42 4.36
C GLU A 282 -15.73 -2.32 4.18
N PHE A 283 -15.43 -1.93 2.94
CA PHE A 283 -14.60 -0.75 2.70
C PHE A 283 -15.26 0.50 3.30
N ARG A 284 -16.55 0.71 3.03
CA ARG A 284 -17.31 1.85 3.58
C ARG A 284 -17.38 1.82 5.11
N ASP A 285 -17.66 0.65 5.69
CA ASP A 285 -17.71 0.47 7.14
C ASP A 285 -16.34 0.71 7.80
N ARG A 286 -15.28 0.14 7.23
CA ARG A 286 -13.91 0.29 7.75
C ARG A 286 -13.44 1.73 7.64
N LEU A 287 -13.69 2.39 6.50
CA LEU A 287 -13.36 3.80 6.31
C LEU A 287 -14.10 4.68 7.33
N GLY A 288 -15.40 4.44 7.54
CA GLY A 288 -16.18 5.15 8.56
C GLY A 288 -15.67 4.93 9.99
N SER A 289 -15.13 3.75 10.29
CA SER A 289 -14.49 3.45 11.58
C SER A 289 -13.17 4.19 11.76
N LEU A 290 -12.32 4.24 10.72
CA LEU A 290 -11.07 4.99 10.73
C LEU A 290 -11.30 6.50 10.85
N MET A 291 -12.31 7.04 10.15
CA MET A 291 -12.72 8.45 10.31
C MET A 291 -13.19 8.79 11.74
N LYS A 292 -13.51 7.79 12.56
CA LYS A 292 -13.89 7.92 13.97
C LYS A 292 -12.75 7.56 14.94
N ASN A 293 -11.53 7.40 14.44
CA ASN A 293 -10.33 7.06 15.23
C ASN A 293 -10.49 5.76 16.05
N GLN A 294 -10.95 4.69 15.41
CA GLN A 294 -11.30 3.43 16.08
C GLN A 294 -10.25 2.31 15.91
N LEU A 295 -9.08 2.58 15.32
CA LEU A 295 -8.00 1.60 15.15
C LEU A 295 -7.00 1.58 16.31
N VAL A 296 -6.45 2.73 16.72
CA VAL A 296 -5.38 2.79 17.75
C VAL A 296 -5.87 2.41 19.16
N GLY A 297 -7.19 2.33 19.35
CA GLY A 297 -7.83 1.85 20.58
C GLY A 297 -8.37 2.99 21.43
N ARG A 298 -9.57 2.78 21.99
CA ARG A 298 -10.29 3.83 22.73
C ARG A 298 -9.62 4.18 24.07
N VAL A 299 -8.91 3.22 24.67
CA VAL A 299 -8.24 3.40 25.96
C VAL A 299 -7.03 4.32 25.81
N GLN A 300 -6.19 4.07 24.79
CA GLN A 300 -5.02 4.88 24.44
C GLN A 300 -5.40 6.35 24.22
N GLU A 301 -6.44 6.58 23.42
CA GLU A 301 -6.93 7.93 23.13
C GLU A 301 -7.54 8.59 24.39
N ALA A 302 -8.22 7.83 25.25
CA ALA A 302 -8.73 8.34 26.52
C ALA A 302 -7.61 8.79 27.47
N VAL A 303 -6.49 8.07 27.51
CA VAL A 303 -5.30 8.41 28.31
C VAL A 303 -4.71 9.75 27.87
N LEU A 304 -4.53 9.98 26.57
CA LEU A 304 -4.04 11.27 26.04
C LEU A 304 -5.06 12.39 26.22
N ARG A 305 -6.36 12.13 25.98
CA ARG A 305 -7.43 13.12 26.19
C ARG A 305 -7.52 13.58 27.65
N THR A 306 -7.30 12.66 28.59
CA THR A 306 -7.22 12.98 30.01
C THR A 306 -6.06 13.93 30.28
N ARG A 307 -4.88 13.69 29.69
CA ARG A 307 -3.74 14.61 29.78
C ARG A 307 -4.05 15.98 29.20
N HIS A 308 -4.62 16.03 28.00
CA HIS A 308 -4.97 17.27 27.31
C HIS A 308 -5.93 18.13 28.15
N THR A 309 -6.99 17.50 28.69
CA THR A 309 -7.97 18.17 29.55
C THR A 309 -7.35 18.68 30.84
N LEU A 310 -6.49 17.86 31.48
CA LEU A 310 -5.79 18.25 32.70
C LEU A 310 -4.83 19.41 32.45
N ALA A 311 -4.07 19.37 31.34
CA ALA A 311 -3.15 20.44 30.97
C ALA A 311 -3.86 21.77 30.73
N ALA A 312 -5.01 21.74 30.04
CA ALA A 312 -5.84 22.92 29.82
C ALA A 312 -6.34 23.53 31.15
N ARG A 313 -6.69 22.69 32.14
CA ARG A 313 -7.12 23.15 33.47
C ARG A 313 -5.98 23.73 34.31
N LEU A 314 -4.79 23.12 34.23
CA LEU A 314 -3.62 23.54 35.01
C LEU A 314 -2.86 24.71 34.39
N GLY A 315 -3.07 25.00 33.10
CA GLY A 315 -2.25 25.96 32.35
C GLY A 315 -0.80 25.50 32.11
N ARG A 316 -0.49 24.23 32.40
CA ARG A 316 0.83 23.60 32.21
C ARG A 316 0.68 22.12 31.90
N THR A 317 1.72 21.49 31.37
CA THR A 317 1.77 20.03 31.25
C THR A 317 1.75 19.39 32.65
N PRO A 318 0.86 18.42 32.93
CA PRO A 318 0.84 17.73 34.22
C PRO A 318 2.06 16.82 34.38
N GLY A 319 2.54 16.68 35.61
CA GLY A 319 3.53 15.67 35.96
C GLY A 319 2.98 14.25 35.78
N ARG A 320 3.87 13.25 35.71
CA ARG A 320 3.49 11.84 35.49
C ARG A 320 2.48 11.34 36.54
N GLU A 321 2.68 11.67 37.80
CA GLU A 321 1.79 11.25 38.90
C GLU A 321 0.41 11.91 38.79
N GLU A 322 0.36 13.23 38.54
CA GLU A 322 -0.89 13.97 38.34
C GLU A 322 -1.70 13.39 37.16
N TRP A 323 -1.00 13.03 36.08
CA TRP A 323 -1.61 12.39 34.92
C TRP A 323 -2.13 10.98 35.25
N SER A 324 -1.32 10.15 35.91
CA SER A 324 -1.71 8.78 36.30
C SER A 324 -2.96 8.81 37.18
N GLN A 325 -2.99 9.65 38.22
CA GLN A 325 -4.14 9.78 39.11
C GLN A 325 -5.39 10.30 38.38
N ALA A 326 -5.22 11.17 37.36
CA ALA A 326 -6.34 11.62 36.55
C ALA A 326 -6.88 10.50 35.66
N VAL A 327 -6.00 9.66 35.08
CA VAL A 327 -6.39 8.48 34.28
C VAL A 327 -7.11 7.45 35.15
N ASP A 328 -6.60 7.16 36.35
CA ASP A 328 -7.23 6.22 37.29
C ASP A 328 -8.64 6.67 37.66
N ARG A 329 -8.83 7.96 37.93
CA ARG A 329 -10.16 8.54 38.19
C ARG A 329 -11.07 8.49 36.96
N ALA A 330 -10.55 8.83 35.78
CA ALA A 330 -11.32 8.83 34.54
C ALA A 330 -11.78 7.42 34.12
N LEU A 331 -11.02 6.38 34.48
CA LEU A 331 -11.28 4.99 34.11
C LEU A 331 -11.72 4.13 35.30
N ALA A 332 -12.10 4.73 36.44
CA ALA A 332 -12.49 4.00 37.64
C ALA A 332 -13.67 3.03 37.43
N ALA A 333 -14.61 3.40 36.55
CA ALA A 333 -15.77 2.57 36.19
C ALA A 333 -15.48 1.52 35.10
N ARG A 334 -14.24 1.46 34.59
CA ARG A 334 -13.83 0.49 33.58
C ARG A 334 -13.32 -0.79 34.23
N ASP A 335 -13.34 -1.88 33.46
CA ASP A 335 -12.87 -3.16 33.94
C ASP A 335 -11.34 -3.16 34.22
N GLY A 336 -10.85 -4.25 34.82
CA GLY A 336 -9.42 -4.38 35.11
C GLY A 336 -8.53 -4.43 33.87
N HIS A 337 -9.07 -4.85 32.72
CA HIS A 337 -8.32 -4.95 31.47
C HIS A 337 -8.06 -3.55 30.89
N ASP A 338 -9.10 -2.74 30.76
CA ASP A 338 -9.03 -1.34 30.31
C ASP A 338 -8.06 -0.53 31.20
N ARG A 339 -8.12 -0.71 32.52
CA ARG A 339 -7.21 -0.02 33.45
C ARG A 339 -5.75 -0.47 33.26
N ALA A 340 -5.50 -1.75 33.08
CA ALA A 340 -4.15 -2.26 32.81
C ALA A 340 -3.62 -1.77 31.45
N GLU A 341 -4.47 -1.70 30.42
CA GLU A 341 -4.13 -1.13 29.11
C GLU A 341 -3.82 0.36 29.21
N ALA A 342 -4.60 1.12 29.98
CA ALA A 342 -4.36 2.54 30.21
C ALA A 342 -3.00 2.81 30.86
N GLN A 343 -2.64 2.02 31.88
CA GLN A 343 -1.34 2.13 32.53
C GLN A 343 -0.18 1.78 31.57
N ARG A 344 -0.34 0.73 30.74
CA ARG A 344 0.63 0.38 29.70
C ARG A 344 0.79 1.51 28.69
N ALA A 345 -0.32 2.08 28.21
CA ALA A 345 -0.30 3.19 27.26
C ALA A 345 0.40 4.43 27.84
N LEU A 346 0.06 4.83 29.08
CA LEU A 346 0.71 5.94 29.77
C LEU A 346 2.24 5.74 29.85
N ASN A 347 2.68 4.56 30.28
CA ASN A 347 4.11 4.24 30.38
C ASN A 347 4.80 4.32 29.01
N ARG A 348 4.19 3.79 27.95
CA ARG A 348 4.72 3.90 26.58
C ARG A 348 4.77 5.34 26.09
N PHE A 349 3.75 6.16 26.36
CA PHE A 349 3.74 7.56 25.97
C PHE A 349 4.88 8.34 26.63
N VAL A 350 5.07 8.18 27.95
CA VAL A 350 6.19 8.82 28.67
C VAL A 350 7.53 8.41 28.05
N ARG A 351 7.76 7.10 27.88
CA ARG A 351 8.98 6.55 27.29
C ARG A 351 9.28 7.11 25.90
N TYR A 352 8.31 7.06 24.99
CA TYR A 352 8.56 7.49 23.61
C TYR A 352 8.66 9.00 23.46
N GLU A 353 7.93 9.79 24.25
CA GLU A 353 8.11 11.25 24.25
C GLU A 353 9.48 11.65 24.81
N GLU A 354 10.01 10.97 25.83
CA GLU A 354 11.39 11.17 26.29
C GLU A 354 12.40 10.86 25.20
N ARG A 355 12.24 9.74 24.48
CA ARG A 355 13.09 9.42 23.32
C ARG A 355 12.98 10.47 22.22
N PHE A 356 11.77 10.91 21.88
CA PHE A 356 11.57 11.95 20.86
C PHE A 356 12.26 13.27 21.24
N ARG A 357 12.27 13.65 22.52
CA ARG A 357 13.04 14.81 23.00
C ARG A 357 14.54 14.58 22.87
N ALA A 358 15.03 13.40 23.25
CA ALA A 358 16.44 13.04 23.10
C ALA A 358 16.91 13.05 21.64
N ASP A 359 16.05 12.65 20.70
CA ASP A 359 16.30 12.66 19.26
C ASP A 359 16.01 14.01 18.58
N GLY A 360 15.60 15.02 19.36
CA GLY A 360 15.36 16.39 18.89
C GLY A 360 14.09 16.60 18.05
N VAL A 361 13.21 15.60 17.98
CA VAL A 361 11.97 15.66 17.17
C VAL A 361 10.76 16.14 17.97
N LEU A 362 10.85 16.16 19.31
CA LEU A 362 9.85 16.76 20.19
C LEU A 362 10.51 17.88 21.01
N ALA A 363 9.86 19.05 21.06
CA ALA A 363 10.33 20.17 21.88
C ALA A 363 10.38 19.79 23.38
N PRO A 364 11.22 20.47 24.20
CA PRO A 364 11.36 20.15 25.62
C PRO A 364 10.03 20.11 26.39
N ASP A 365 9.13 21.06 26.12
CA ASP A 365 7.78 21.17 26.67
C ASP A 365 6.69 20.56 25.76
N GLY A 366 7.10 20.06 24.60
CA GLY A 366 6.23 19.43 23.61
C GLY A 366 5.63 18.12 24.11
N ARG A 367 4.44 17.79 23.60
CA ARG A 367 3.71 16.55 23.88
C ARG A 367 2.76 16.18 22.74
N VAL A 368 2.37 14.90 22.66
CA VAL A 368 1.40 14.37 21.69
C VAL A 368 0.02 14.23 22.33
N ASP A 369 -0.96 15.05 21.95
CA ASP A 369 -2.26 15.06 22.62
C ASP A 369 -3.33 14.12 22.00
N THR A 370 -3.06 13.52 20.83
CA THR A 370 -3.97 12.58 20.15
C THR A 370 -3.22 11.66 19.19
N LEU A 371 -3.75 10.44 18.98
CA LEU A 371 -3.22 9.45 18.05
C LEU A 371 -4.01 9.37 16.72
N ALA A 372 -4.97 10.29 16.52
CA ALA A 372 -5.84 10.33 15.35
C ALA A 372 -5.11 10.29 13.99
N ALA A 373 -3.88 10.81 13.92
CA ALA A 373 -3.08 10.80 12.69
C ALA A 373 -2.87 9.40 12.12
N PHE A 374 -2.77 8.37 12.97
CA PHE A 374 -2.57 7.00 12.52
C PHE A 374 -3.79 6.45 11.78
N ASP A 375 -4.98 6.63 12.36
CA ASP A 375 -6.25 6.27 11.74
C ASP A 375 -6.47 7.04 10.43
N LEU A 376 -6.31 8.36 10.46
CA LEU A 376 -6.55 9.24 9.31
C LEU A 376 -5.54 9.00 8.18
N GLY A 377 -4.25 8.85 8.49
CA GLY A 377 -3.22 8.54 7.51
C GLY A 377 -3.41 7.14 6.90
N ARG A 378 -3.80 6.15 7.70
CA ARG A 378 -4.12 4.81 7.17
C ARG A 378 -5.43 4.81 6.37
N ALA A 379 -6.42 5.62 6.74
CA ALA A 379 -7.66 5.77 5.98
C ALA A 379 -7.39 6.24 4.54
N VAL A 380 -6.50 7.21 4.35
CA VAL A 380 -6.08 7.65 2.99
C VAL A 380 -5.49 6.48 2.21
N ASN A 381 -4.65 5.66 2.84
CA ASN A 381 -4.08 4.49 2.17
C ASN A 381 -5.13 3.39 1.89
N VAL A 382 -6.13 3.20 2.76
CA VAL A 382 -7.27 2.30 2.52
C VAL A 382 -8.11 2.79 1.34
N VAL A 383 -8.35 4.10 1.21
CA VAL A 383 -9.04 4.69 0.05
C VAL A 383 -8.25 4.40 -1.23
N ARG A 384 -6.93 4.60 -1.22
CA ARG A 384 -6.06 4.33 -2.38
C ARG A 384 -6.03 2.85 -2.75
N LEU A 385 -5.94 1.96 -1.75
CA LEU A 385 -6.05 0.51 -1.94
C LEU A 385 -7.42 0.13 -2.54
N ALA A 386 -8.51 0.68 -2.02
CA ALA A 386 -9.86 0.42 -2.51
C ALA A 386 -10.04 0.89 -3.95
N LEU A 387 -9.46 2.04 -4.32
CA LEU A 387 -9.45 2.53 -5.70
C LEU A 387 -8.67 1.59 -6.63
N GLY A 388 -7.45 1.18 -6.21
CA GLY A 388 -6.64 0.19 -6.90
C GLY A 388 -7.36 -1.14 -7.09
N ALA A 389 -8.12 -1.59 -6.08
CA ALA A 389 -8.91 -2.82 -6.10
C ALA A 389 -10.27 -2.71 -6.82
N ARG A 390 -10.65 -1.54 -7.33
CA ARG A 390 -11.96 -1.27 -7.97
C ARG A 390 -13.16 -1.40 -7.01
N TYR A 391 -12.97 -1.11 -5.73
CA TYR A 391 -14.04 -1.06 -4.72
C TYR A 391 -14.65 0.34 -4.60
N THR A 392 -14.00 1.35 -5.18
CA THR A 392 -14.47 2.74 -5.29
C THR A 392 -14.00 3.36 -6.61
N GLU A 393 -14.65 4.45 -6.98
CA GLU A 393 -14.41 5.22 -8.20
C GLU A 393 -13.52 6.45 -7.91
N PRO A 394 -12.78 6.99 -8.90
CA PRO A 394 -11.85 8.10 -8.68
C PRO A 394 -12.49 9.34 -8.03
N GLN A 395 -13.70 9.71 -8.43
CA GLN A 395 -14.41 10.87 -7.88
C GLN A 395 -14.72 10.68 -6.38
N GLU A 396 -15.22 9.50 -6.03
CA GLU A 396 -15.62 9.16 -4.67
C GLU A 396 -14.39 9.04 -3.75
N ALA A 397 -13.31 8.43 -4.24
CA ALA A 397 -12.03 8.39 -3.55
C ALA A 397 -11.48 9.81 -3.28
N GLY A 398 -11.62 10.73 -4.25
CA GLY A 398 -11.28 12.13 -4.07
C GLY A 398 -12.06 12.80 -2.94
N GLN A 399 -13.37 12.59 -2.89
CA GLN A 399 -14.24 13.11 -1.82
C GLN A 399 -13.88 12.54 -0.45
N ASP A 400 -13.61 11.24 -0.37
CA ASP A 400 -13.18 10.57 0.87
C ASP A 400 -11.86 11.17 1.39
N VAL A 401 -10.88 11.41 0.51
CA VAL A 401 -9.60 12.06 0.87
C VAL A 401 -9.80 13.49 1.34
N LEU A 402 -10.67 14.27 0.69
CA LEU A 402 -10.98 15.63 1.12
C LEU A 402 -11.60 15.66 2.53
N ARG A 403 -12.50 14.72 2.82
CA ARG A 403 -13.11 14.58 4.15
C ARG A 403 -12.07 14.21 5.21
N LEU A 404 -11.14 13.30 4.90
CA LEU A 404 -10.03 12.96 5.79
C LEU A 404 -9.13 14.17 6.05
N GLY A 405 -8.86 14.98 5.03
CA GLY A 405 -8.16 16.26 5.15
C GLY A 405 -8.82 17.22 6.14
N ALA A 406 -10.15 17.35 6.10
CA ALA A 406 -10.89 18.18 7.05
C ALA A 406 -10.78 17.66 8.50
N LEU A 407 -10.98 16.36 8.71
CA LEU A 407 -10.85 15.74 10.04
C LEU A 407 -9.43 15.88 10.61
N ALA A 408 -8.40 15.79 9.77
CA ALA A 408 -7.02 15.98 10.21
C ALA A 408 -6.76 17.41 10.68
N ARG A 409 -7.28 18.41 9.97
CA ARG A 409 -7.18 19.83 10.36
C ARG A 409 -7.93 20.17 11.65
N GLU A 410 -8.97 19.41 11.99
CA GLU A 410 -9.65 19.54 13.29
C GLU A 410 -8.82 18.97 14.44
N ALA A 411 -8.09 17.86 14.18
CA ALA A 411 -7.32 17.16 15.21
C ALA A 411 -5.91 17.72 15.45
N TYR A 412 -5.28 18.35 14.45
CA TYR A 412 -3.90 18.82 14.50
C TYR A 412 -3.74 20.26 14.01
N ARG A 413 -2.62 20.89 14.37
CA ARG A 413 -2.30 22.30 14.04
C ARG A 413 -1.12 22.48 13.10
N SER A 414 -0.36 21.41 12.83
CA SER A 414 0.80 21.43 11.95
C SER A 414 1.11 20.02 11.45
N TRP A 415 1.89 19.95 10.37
CA TRP A 415 2.43 18.69 9.86
C TRP A 415 3.34 17.98 10.86
N ASP A 416 4.14 18.73 11.63
CA ASP A 416 5.01 18.14 12.65
C ASP A 416 4.19 17.44 13.74
N ALA A 417 3.12 18.09 14.22
CA ALA A 417 2.21 17.51 15.21
C ALA A 417 1.49 16.27 14.66
N PHE A 418 1.02 16.33 13.41
CA PHE A 418 0.43 15.18 12.72
C PHE A 418 1.43 14.02 12.63
N SER A 419 2.66 14.30 12.22
CA SER A 419 3.69 13.29 12.06
C SER A 419 4.10 12.65 13.38
N LEU A 420 4.22 13.42 14.46
CA LEU A 420 4.54 12.90 15.80
C LEU A 420 3.39 12.04 16.34
N GLY A 421 2.13 12.44 16.10
CA GLY A 421 0.96 11.64 16.42
C GLY A 421 0.97 10.29 15.70
N TYR A 422 1.29 10.28 14.40
CA TYR A 422 1.41 9.05 13.61
C TYR A 422 2.55 8.15 14.13
N LEU A 423 3.71 8.75 14.39
CA LEU A 423 4.90 8.08 14.89
C LEU A 423 4.62 7.39 16.24
N LEU A 424 4.07 8.12 17.22
CA LEU A 424 3.74 7.58 18.53
C LEU A 424 2.72 6.45 18.44
N ALA A 425 1.67 6.64 17.65
CA ALA A 425 0.64 5.64 17.46
C ALA A 425 1.20 4.33 16.87
N ARG A 426 2.11 4.42 15.90
CA ARG A 426 2.76 3.25 15.31
C ARG A 426 3.52 2.42 16.35
N LEU A 427 4.17 3.08 17.30
CA LEU A 427 4.95 2.44 18.37
C LEU A 427 4.06 1.85 19.47
N VAL A 428 2.95 2.50 19.77
CA VAL A 428 2.03 2.04 20.83
C VAL A 428 1.08 0.96 20.33
N HIS A 429 0.66 1.02 19.07
CA HIS A 429 -0.19 0.01 18.42
C HIS A 429 0.58 -1.24 17.95
N GLY A 430 1.92 -1.18 17.89
CA GLY A 430 2.74 -2.32 17.50
C GLY A 430 2.72 -3.46 18.52
N ASP A 431 2.88 -4.69 18.02
CA ASP A 431 2.88 -5.93 18.82
C ASP A 431 4.21 -6.23 19.51
N ASP A 432 5.29 -5.53 19.13
CA ASP A 432 6.61 -5.81 19.68
C ASP A 432 6.64 -5.45 21.18
N GLU A 433 7.18 -6.37 21.98
CA GLU A 433 7.39 -6.14 23.41
C GLU A 433 8.44 -5.03 23.61
N ASP A 434 8.27 -4.25 24.68
CA ASP A 434 9.14 -3.13 25.00
C ASP A 434 10.58 -3.61 25.25
N GLY A 435 11.57 -2.98 24.60
CA GLY A 435 12.98 -3.33 24.73
C GLY A 435 13.45 -4.46 23.80
N THR A 436 12.59 -4.96 22.92
CA THR A 436 12.98 -5.99 21.94
C THR A 436 13.68 -5.39 20.71
N PRO A 437 14.48 -6.20 19.97
CA PRO A 437 15.04 -5.79 18.69
C PRO A 437 13.98 -5.43 17.64
N GLY A 438 12.75 -5.97 17.75
CA GLY A 438 11.61 -5.64 16.90
C GLY A 438 11.13 -4.21 17.14
N GLU A 439 10.88 -3.86 18.41
CA GLU A 439 10.47 -2.51 18.81
C GLU A 439 11.50 -1.47 18.38
N GLU A 440 12.78 -1.73 18.63
CA GLU A 440 13.85 -0.81 18.28
C GLU A 440 13.98 -0.59 16.76
N ARG A 441 13.76 -1.65 15.96
CA ARG A 441 13.69 -1.52 14.49
C ARG A 441 12.51 -0.66 14.08
N THR A 442 11.33 -0.91 14.64
CA THR A 442 10.11 -0.13 14.38
C THR A 442 10.31 1.34 14.76
N TYR A 443 10.98 1.62 15.88
CA TYR A 443 11.35 2.97 16.31
C TYR A 443 12.22 3.68 15.27
N ARG A 444 13.33 3.06 14.86
CA ARG A 444 14.25 3.66 13.88
C ARG A 444 13.59 3.90 12.53
N GLU A 445 12.82 2.93 12.04
CA GLU A 445 12.09 3.06 10.78
C GLU A 445 11.08 4.21 10.82
N ALA A 446 10.34 4.32 11.91
CA ALA A 446 9.32 5.34 12.05
C ALA A 446 9.93 6.74 12.28
N LEU A 447 11.04 6.83 13.03
CA LEU A 447 11.82 8.07 13.18
C LEU A 447 12.41 8.52 11.83
N ALA A 448 12.95 7.59 11.04
CA ALA A 448 13.46 7.90 9.70
C ALA A 448 12.34 8.43 8.78
N GLN A 449 11.14 7.82 8.83
CA GLN A 449 9.97 8.31 8.08
C GLN A 449 9.54 9.70 8.51
N HIS A 450 9.51 9.97 9.83
CA HIS A 450 9.24 11.30 10.36
C HIS A 450 10.23 12.31 9.78
N ARG A 451 11.54 12.05 9.88
CA ARG A 451 12.58 12.96 9.36
C ARG A 451 12.48 13.18 7.85
N VAL A 452 12.29 12.12 7.07
CA VAL A 452 12.06 12.27 5.61
C VAL A 452 10.88 13.20 5.34
N LEU A 453 9.81 13.10 6.12
CA LEU A 453 8.65 13.96 5.92
C LEU A 453 8.86 15.38 6.46
N THR A 454 9.48 15.58 7.62
CA THR A 454 9.59 16.91 8.25
C THR A 454 10.83 17.69 7.84
N GLU A 455 11.85 17.04 7.25
CA GLU A 455 13.15 17.66 6.93
C GLU A 455 13.46 17.71 5.42
N ASP A 456 12.97 16.75 4.62
CA ASP A 456 13.25 16.75 3.17
C ASP A 456 12.65 18.00 2.51
N PRO A 457 13.46 18.83 1.81
CA PRO A 457 12.98 20.06 1.15
C PRO A 457 11.87 19.83 0.12
N THR A 458 11.74 18.63 -0.44
CA THR A 458 10.73 18.25 -1.42
C THR A 458 9.49 17.61 -0.82
N SER A 459 9.46 17.43 0.51
CA SER A 459 8.36 16.80 1.24
C SER A 459 7.05 17.60 1.14
N PRO A 460 5.88 16.93 1.06
CA PRO A 460 4.60 17.60 1.21
C PRO A 460 4.48 18.37 2.52
N TYR A 461 5.10 17.93 3.62
CA TYR A 461 4.96 18.61 4.92
C TYR A 461 5.72 19.93 4.98
N ARG A 462 6.65 20.14 4.04
CA ARG A 462 7.38 21.40 3.85
C ARG A 462 6.75 22.32 2.81
N ASN A 463 6.07 21.75 1.82
CA ASN A 463 5.60 22.46 0.63
C ASN A 463 4.07 22.65 0.55
N ILE A 464 3.31 21.98 1.42
CA ILE A 464 1.86 22.14 1.53
C ILE A 464 1.56 22.83 2.85
N PRO A 465 0.88 23.99 2.86
CA PRO A 465 0.50 24.62 4.10
C PRO A 465 -0.49 23.75 4.88
N TRP A 466 -0.40 23.82 6.21
CA TRP A 466 -1.38 23.15 7.07
C TRP A 466 -2.75 23.84 7.01
N SER A 467 -2.73 25.18 7.01
CA SER A 467 -3.89 26.09 6.98
C SER A 467 -3.98 26.86 5.66
#